data_AF-A0AA51D724-F1
#
_entry.id   AF-A0AA51D724-F1
#
_cell.length_a   1.000
_cell.length_b   1.000
_cell.length_c   1.000
_cell.angle_alpha   90.00
_cell.angle_beta   90.00
_cell.angle_gamma   90.00
#
_symmetry.space_group_name_H-M   'P 1'
#
loop_
_entity.id
_entity.type
_entity.pdbx_description
1 polymer ?
#
loop_
_entity_poly.entity_id
_entity_poly.type
_entity_poly.pdbx_seq_one_letter_code
_entity_poly.pdbx_strand_id
1 'polypeptide(L)' 'MGAKNYNEKREKINKKKNDIENAEFNYRQTEKMMSTIDDEAFKTELQIKNMRREQSLKSMKKDIKNEYDKENNFKNNMK' A
#
# COMPACT_ATOMS: atom_id res chain seq x y z
N MET A 1 -25.61 -3.82 18.12
CA MET A 1 -24.99 -2.92 17.12
C MET A 1 -23.50 -3.21 16.88
N GLY A 2 -23.03 -4.48 16.92
CA GLY A 2 -21.59 -4.81 16.82
C GLY A 2 -21.08 -5.25 15.45
N ALA A 3 -21.92 -5.90 14.63
CA ALA A 3 -21.48 -6.53 13.38
C ALA A 3 -21.19 -5.53 12.23
N LYS A 4 -21.88 -4.38 12.21
CA LYS A 4 -21.76 -3.38 11.12
C LYS A 4 -20.37 -2.74 11.09
N ASN A 5 -19.84 -2.40 12.27
CA ASN A 5 -18.49 -1.82 12.42
C ASN A 5 -17.36 -2.81 12.07
N TYR A 6 -17.57 -4.12 12.23
CA TYR A 6 -16.55 -5.12 11.90
C TYR A 6 -16.42 -5.31 10.38
N ASN A 7 -17.55 -5.39 9.67
CA ASN A 7 -17.55 -5.50 8.21
C ASN A 7 -16.97 -4.24 7.55
N GLU A 8 -17.34 -3.05 8.02
CA GLU A 8 -16.79 -1.78 7.50
C GLU A 8 -15.26 -1.67 7.70
N LYS A 9 -14.73 -2.17 8.82
CA LYS A 9 -13.28 -2.24 9.04
C LYS A 9 -12.60 -3.23 8.09
N ARG A 10 -13.20 -4.41 7.91
CA ARG A 10 -12.67 -5.45 7.02
C ARG A 10 -12.65 -4.98 5.56
N GLU A 11 -13.70 -4.29 5.11
CA GLU A 11 -13.76 -3.68 3.78
C GLU A 11 -12.68 -2.61 3.59
N LYS A 12 -12.46 -1.74 4.60
CA LYS A 12 -11.39 -0.74 4.56
C LYS A 12 -10.01 -1.38 4.47
N ILE A 13 -9.73 -2.43 5.24
CA ILE A 13 -8.47 -3.17 5.18
C ILE A 13 -8.29 -3.82 3.80
N ASN A 14 -9.33 -4.47 3.27
CA ASN A 14 -9.28 -5.08 1.94
C ASN A 14 -9.04 -4.05 0.84
N LYS A 15 -9.68 -2.88 0.92
CA LYS A 15 -9.43 -1.78 -0.02
C LYS A 15 -7.98 -1.31 0.04
N LYS A 16 -7.42 -1.11 1.24
CA LYS A 16 -6.01 -0.75 1.41
C LYS A 16 -5.06 -1.82 0.86
N LYS A 17 -5.38 -3.11 1.02
CA LYS A 17 -4.59 -4.20 0.42
C LYS A 17 -4.61 -4.15 -1.11
N ASN A 18 -5.78 -3.98 -1.71
CA ASN A 18 -5.91 -3.82 -3.15
C ASN A 18 -5.14 -2.58 -3.66
N ASP A 19 -5.20 -1.47 -2.93
CA ASP A 19 -4.46 -0.25 -3.28
C ASP A 19 -2.94 -0.46 -3.22
N ILE A 20 -2.45 -1.24 -2.24
CA ILE A 20 -1.04 -1.66 -2.15
C ILE A 20 -0.67 -2.55 -3.35
N GLU A 21 -1.45 -3.58 -3.64
CA GLU A 21 -1.17 -4.49 -4.77
C GLU A 21 -1.12 -3.74 -6.10
N ASN A 22 -2.08 -2.83 -6.32
CA ASN A 22 -2.11 -1.96 -7.50
C ASN A 22 -0.89 -1.02 -7.55
N ALA A 23 -0.47 -0.47 -6.41
CA ALA A 23 0.72 0.36 -6.36
C ALA A 23 1.99 -0.45 -6.63
N GLU A 24 2.13 -1.66 -6.09
CA GLU A 24 3.27 -2.55 -6.38
C GLU A 24 3.31 -2.98 -7.85
N PHE A 25 2.15 -3.34 -8.42
CA PHE A 25 2.05 -3.67 -9.84
C PHE A 25 2.53 -2.51 -10.72
N ASN A 26 2.02 -1.30 -10.47
CA ASN A 26 2.41 -0.12 -11.22
C ASN A 26 3.89 0.25 -11.05
N TYR A 27 4.47 0.02 -9.88
CA TYR A 27 5.89 0.21 -9.64
C TYR A 27 6.71 -0.70 -10.56
N ARG A 28 6.40 -2.00 -10.59
CA ARG A 28 7.07 -3.00 -11.44
C ARG A 28 6.87 -2.71 -12.94
N GLN A 29 5.67 -2.30 -13.35
CA GLN A 29 5.44 -1.92 -14.76
C GLN A 29 6.27 -0.70 -15.15
N THR A 30 6.40 0.29 -14.25
CA THR A 30 7.23 1.46 -14.50
C THR A 30 8.71 1.08 -14.58
N GLU A 31 9.20 0.16 -13.74
CA GLU A 31 10.57 -0.37 -13.85
C GLU A 31 10.82 -1.07 -15.17
N LYS A 32 9.86 -1.91 -15.60
CA LYS A 32 9.93 -2.56 -16.90
C LYS A 32 9.97 -1.54 -18.03
N MET A 33 9.14 -0.50 -17.97
CA MET A 33 9.12 0.57 -18.96
C MET A 33 10.44 1.36 -18.99
N MET A 34 11.04 1.65 -17.82
CA MET A 34 12.36 2.29 -17.73
C MET A 34 13.49 1.43 -18.31
N SER A 35 13.33 0.10 -18.32
CA SER A 35 14.32 -0.81 -18.91
C SER A 35 14.31 -0.83 -20.44
N THR A 36 13.22 -0.36 -21.06
CA THR A 36 13.01 -0.38 -22.51
C THR A 36 13.09 1.00 -23.17
N ILE A 37 13.36 2.05 -22.38
CA ILE A 37 13.39 3.44 -22.86
C ILE A 37 14.81 3.98 -22.82
N ASP A 38 15.24 4.52 -23.95
CA ASP A 38 16.56 5.13 -24.13
C ASP A 38 16.57 6.63 -23.81
N ASP A 39 15.40 7.29 -23.78
CA ASP A 39 15.26 8.69 -23.38
C ASP A 39 15.54 8.85 -21.87
N GLU A 40 16.71 9.41 -21.55
CA GLU A 40 17.16 9.62 -20.16
C GLU A 40 16.29 10.62 -19.39
N ALA A 41 15.75 11.64 -20.05
CA ALA A 41 14.88 12.62 -19.39
C ALA A 41 13.57 11.96 -18.98
N PHE A 42 12.95 11.22 -19.90
CA PHE A 42 11.73 10.47 -19.60
C PHE A 42 11.98 9.36 -18.57
N LYS A 43 13.12 8.67 -18.62
CA LYS A 43 13.51 7.68 -17.61
C LYS A 43 13.63 8.31 -16.22
N THR A 44 14.18 9.51 -16.11
CA THR A 44 14.28 10.25 -14.85
C THR A 44 12.90 10.60 -14.29
N GLU A 45 11.96 11.02 -15.13
CA GLU A 45 10.57 11.26 -14.70
C GLU A 45 9.90 9.99 -14.15
N LEU A 46 10.09 8.86 -14.81
CA LEU A 46 9.59 7.56 -14.36
C LEU A 46 10.23 7.13 -13.03
N GLN A 47 11.52 7.39 -12.83
CA GLN A 47 12.21 7.13 -11.55
C GLN A 47 11.60 7.96 -10.41
N ILE A 48 11.40 9.26 -10.61
CA ILE A 48 10.77 10.14 -9.61
C ILE A 48 9.35 9.65 -9.28
N LYS A 49 8.59 9.25 -10.30
CA LYS A 49 7.25 8.67 -10.12
C LYS A 49 7.29 7.40 -9.27
N ASN A 50 8.26 6.52 -9.50
CA ASN A 50 8.45 5.32 -8.70
C ASN A 50 8.91 5.61 -7.27
N MET A 51 9.78 6.59 -7.05
CA MET A 51 10.18 7.01 -5.70
C MET A 51 8.98 7.49 -4.87
N ARG A 52 8.11 8.33 -5.46
CA ARG A 52 6.88 8.80 -4.80
C ARG A 52 5.94 7.64 -4.45
N ARG A 53 5.83 6.67 -5.36
CA ARG A 53 5.02 5.46 -5.15
C ARG A 53 5.59 4.56 -4.06
N GLU A 54 6.92 4.43 -3.97
CA GLU A 54 7.58 3.68 -2.90
C GLU A 54 7.30 4.30 -1.52
N GLN A 55 7.38 5.63 -1.41
CA GLN A 55 7.02 6.33 -0.16
C GLN A 55 5.57 6.08 0.22
N SER A 56 4.65 6.16 -0.74
CA SER A 56 3.23 5.85 -0.52
C SER A 56 3.02 4.41 -0.05
N LEU A 57 3.68 3.44 -0.68
CA LEU A 57 3.66 2.03 -0.28
C LEU A 57 4.18 1.83 1.15
N LYS A 58 5.26 2.50 1.55
CA LYS A 58 5.78 2.44 2.92
C LYS A 58 4.75 2.94 3.94
N SER A 59 4.08 4.06 3.64
CA SER A 59 3.03 4.61 4.51
C SER A 59 1.82 3.67 4.59
N MET A 60 1.31 3.16 3.46
CA MET A 60 0.17 2.25 3.44
C MET A 60 0.45 0.94 4.19
N LYS A 61 1.66 0.36 4.02
CA LYS A 61 2.08 -0.83 4.76
C LYS A 61 2.16 -0.58 6.26
N LYS A 62 2.67 0.59 6.68
CA LYS A 62 2.71 0.98 8.09
C LYS A 62 1.30 1.12 8.68
N ASP A 63 0.37 1.71 7.93
CA ASP A 63 -1.02 1.88 8.38
C ASP A 63 -1.72 0.54 8.59
N ILE A 64 -1.55 -0.41 7.66
CA ILE A 64 -2.10 -1.76 7.80
C ILE A 64 -1.48 -2.47 9.02
N LYS A 65 -0.16 -2.39 9.19
CA LYS A 65 0.52 -3.01 10.35
C LYS A 65 -0.01 -2.45 11.67
N ASN A 66 -0.14 -1.13 11.76
CA ASN A 66 -0.70 -0.47 12.95
C ASN A 66 -2.14 -0.88 13.23
N GLU A 67 -2.97 -1.09 12.21
CA GLU A 67 -4.34 -1.58 12.37
C GLU A 67 -4.37 -3.00 12.94
N TYR A 68 -3.54 -3.91 12.42
CA TYR A 68 -3.38 -5.27 12.96
C TYR A 68 -2.86 -5.28 14.40
N ASP A 69 -1.84 -4.47 14.70
CA ASP A 69 -1.26 -4.37 16.04
C ASP A 69 -2.28 -3.84 17.06
N LYS A 70 -3.12 -2.88 16.66
CA LYS A 70 -4.24 -2.41 17.49
C LYS A 70 -5.28 -3.49 17.74
N GLU A 71 -5.64 -4.29 16.73
CA GLU A 71 -6.57 -5.41 16.91
C GLU A 71 -6.02 -6.48 17.87
N ASN A 72 -4.74 -6.80 17.78
CA ASN A 72 -4.09 -7.78 18.66
C ASN A 72 -3.92 -7.26 20.09
N ASN A 73 -3.54 -6.00 20.28
CA ASN A 73 -3.46 -5.38 21.61
C ASN A 73 -4.83 -5.27 22.28
N PHE A 74 -5.90 -5.01 21.51
CA PHE A 74 -7.26 -5.00 22.05
C PHE A 74 -7.70 -6.40 22.56
N LYS A 75 -7.31 -7.47 21.85
CA LYS A 75 -7.57 -8.86 22.29
C LYS A 75 -6.76 -9.25 23.53
N ASN A 76 -5.57 -8.67 23.74
CA ASN A 76 -4.69 -9.02 24.85
C ASN A 76 -5.05 -8.32 26.17
N ASN A 77 -5.72 -7.16 26.11
CA ASN A 77 -6.23 -6.44 27.29
C ASN A 77 -7.62 -6.91 27.78
N MET A 78 -8.21 -7.94 27.13
CA MET A 78 -9.46 -8.58 27.55
C MET A 78 -9.26 -9.96 28.20
N LYS A 79 -8.02 -10.31 28.56
CA LYS A 79 -7.71 -11.52 29.33
C LYS A 79 -7.44 -11.20 30.78
#